data_AF-A0A9E5IT75-F1
#
_entry.id   AF-A0A9E5IT75-F1
#
_cell.length_a   1.000
_cell.length_b   1.000
_cell.length_c   1.000
_cell.angle_alpha   90.00
_cell.angle_beta   90.00
_cell.angle_gamma   90.00
#
_symmetry.space_group_name_H-M   'P 1'
#
loop_
_entity.id
_entity.type
_entity.pdbx_description
1 polymer ?
#
loop_
_entity_poly.entity_id
_entity_poly.type
_entity_poly.pdbx_seq_one_letter_code
_entity_poly.pdbx_strand_id
1 'polypeptide(L)'
;MNAKRFPPRRSQGGFIQGAILFALVIIAVVVAAFSLANRDSQNNADTEQARVNASYVLKVGNDLQSAVNRAIADGLLPSSASATIKFDNTGSSGSVINLFDNDLKYLTRPEFPPTSLEKTAPQPFRGTDGSGAGATASFATDTALLNVGSATGKEAIIRFSGISKQVCQRVNATVNGELVTADPPSFADAIDITKKGWREGCSGGGTAPATYTYFRSVITDAS
;
A
#
# COMPACT_ATOMS: atom_id res chain seq x y z
N MET A 1 17.17 57.92 -79.90
CA MET A 1 15.99 57.51 -79.10
C MET A 1 16.45 56.51 -78.06
N ASN A 2 16.60 56.90 -76.80
CA ASN A 2 17.05 56.02 -75.71
C ASN A 2 15.84 55.65 -74.83
N ALA A 3 15.47 54.38 -74.82
CA ALA A 3 14.39 53.86 -73.99
C ALA A 3 14.83 53.75 -72.52
N LYS A 4 14.15 54.45 -71.62
CA LYS A 4 14.29 54.27 -70.17
C LYS A 4 13.71 52.89 -69.79
N ARG A 5 14.58 52.00 -69.33
CA ARG A 5 14.22 50.66 -68.84
C ARG A 5 13.94 50.75 -67.33
N PHE A 6 12.72 50.44 -66.90
CA PHE A 6 12.36 50.33 -65.48
C PHE A 6 12.92 49.01 -64.89
N PRO A 7 13.45 49.01 -63.66
CA PRO A 7 13.93 47.79 -63.01
C PRO A 7 12.75 46.91 -62.54
N PRO A 8 12.88 45.57 -62.54
CA PRO A 8 11.80 44.67 -62.17
C PRO A 8 11.54 44.68 -60.67
N ARG A 9 10.25 44.73 -60.29
CA ARG A 9 9.78 44.49 -58.92
C ARG A 9 10.08 43.03 -58.53
N ARG A 10 11.03 42.81 -57.62
CA ARG A 10 11.22 41.53 -56.93
C ARG A 10 10.00 41.27 -56.04
N SER A 11 9.19 40.26 -56.39
CA SER A 11 8.16 39.73 -55.48
C SER A 11 8.84 39.04 -54.30
N GLN A 12 8.66 39.59 -53.11
CA GLN A 12 9.21 39.09 -51.84
C GLN A 12 8.43 37.83 -51.41
N GLY A 13 8.74 36.67 -51.99
CA GLY A 13 8.08 35.39 -51.71
C GLY A 13 8.50 34.70 -50.40
N GLY A 14 9.39 35.29 -49.61
CA GLY A 14 9.99 34.64 -48.43
C GLY A 14 9.13 34.68 -47.15
N PHE A 15 8.13 35.55 -47.05
CA PHE A 15 7.34 35.71 -45.81
C PHE A 15 6.31 34.59 -45.60
N ILE A 16 5.74 34.04 -46.68
CA ILE A 16 4.64 33.07 -46.58
C ILE A 16 5.15 31.69 -46.11
N GLN A 17 6.35 31.28 -46.53
CA GLN A 17 6.96 30.03 -46.07
C GLN A 17 7.34 30.05 -44.57
N GLY A 18 7.80 31.19 -44.06
CA GLY A 18 8.15 31.34 -42.64
C GLY A 18 6.93 31.26 -41.71
N ALA A 19 5.80 31.85 -42.11
CA ALA A 19 4.58 31.85 -41.31
C ALA A 19 3.95 30.45 -41.17
N ILE A 20 3.99 29.63 -42.23
CA ILE A 20 3.46 28.26 -42.20
C ILE A 20 4.30 27.37 -41.27
N LEU A 21 5.62 27.47 -41.33
CA LEU A 21 6.52 26.74 -40.43
C LEU A 21 6.30 27.16 -38.97
N PHE A 22 6.08 28.45 -38.71
CA PHE A 22 5.81 28.93 -37.36
C PHE A 22 4.47 28.40 -36.81
N ALA A 23 3.43 28.35 -37.63
CA ALA A 23 2.12 27.81 -37.24
C ALA A 23 2.20 26.31 -36.89
N LEU A 24 2.95 25.52 -37.67
CA LEU A 24 3.15 24.09 -37.40
C LEU A 24 3.91 23.84 -36.09
N VAL A 25 4.90 24.68 -35.76
CA VAL A 25 5.63 24.60 -34.50
C VAL A 25 4.71 24.90 -33.31
N ILE A 26 3.87 25.93 -33.40
CA ILE A 26 2.93 26.25 -32.32
C ILE A 26 1.96 25.09 -32.07
N ILE A 27 1.40 24.49 -33.13
CA ILE A 27 0.48 23.34 -32.98
C ILE A 27 1.20 22.16 -32.31
N ALA A 28 2.43 21.85 -32.71
CA ALA A 28 3.21 20.77 -32.11
C ALA A 28 3.51 21.03 -30.62
N VAL A 29 3.85 22.26 -30.25
CA VAL A 29 4.10 22.66 -28.84
C VAL A 29 2.82 22.54 -28.00
N VAL A 30 1.68 22.97 -28.54
CA VAL A 30 0.38 22.87 -27.85
C VAL A 30 -0.01 21.40 -27.63
N VAL A 31 0.15 20.53 -28.64
CA VAL A 31 -0.12 19.09 -28.50
C VAL A 31 0.82 18.43 -27.48
N ALA A 32 2.11 18.79 -27.48
CA ALA A 32 3.07 18.31 -26.48
C ALA A 32 2.70 18.77 -25.06
N ALA A 33 2.25 20.01 -24.90
CA ALA A 33 1.82 20.56 -23.61
C ALA A 33 0.56 19.87 -23.07
N PHE A 34 -0.44 19.62 -23.93
CA PHE A 34 -1.64 18.85 -23.55
C PHE A 34 -1.30 17.39 -23.19
N SER A 35 -0.35 16.77 -23.90
CA SER A 35 0.11 15.43 -23.58
C SER A 35 0.88 15.36 -22.26
N LEU A 36 1.64 16.39 -21.90
CA LEU A 36 2.35 16.47 -20.62
C LEU A 36 1.35 16.66 -19.46
N ALA A 37 0.43 17.60 -19.61
CA ALA A 37 -0.55 17.92 -18.57
C ALA A 37 -1.48 16.73 -18.23
N ASN A 38 -1.88 15.94 -19.23
CA ASN A 38 -2.69 14.73 -18.99
C ASN A 38 -1.91 13.60 -18.30
N ARG A 39 -0.58 13.52 -18.47
CA ARG A 39 0.26 12.56 -17.75
C ARG A 39 0.42 12.93 -16.27
N ASP A 40 0.55 14.22 -15.96
CA ASP A 40 0.67 14.68 -14.56
C ASP A 40 -0.62 14.50 -13.76
N SER A 41 -1.79 14.66 -14.38
CA SER A 41 -3.08 14.47 -13.69
C SER A 41 -3.31 13.02 -13.23
N GLN A 42 -2.81 12.02 -13.96
CA GLN A 42 -2.97 10.61 -13.59
C GLN A 42 -1.98 10.20 -12.49
N ASN A 43 -0.72 10.65 -12.59
CA ASN A 43 0.29 10.38 -11.56
C ASN A 43 -0.07 10.99 -10.19
N ASN A 44 -0.69 12.18 -10.18
CA ASN A 44 -1.16 12.81 -8.94
C ASN A 44 -2.38 12.08 -8.33
N ALA A 45 -3.26 11.51 -9.17
CA ALA A 45 -4.40 10.74 -8.69
C ALA A 45 -3.97 9.38 -8.08
N ASP A 46 -3.04 8.68 -8.74
CA ASP A 46 -2.54 7.38 -8.26
C ASP A 46 -1.77 7.53 -6.94
N THR A 47 -1.02 8.62 -6.80
CA THR A 47 -0.25 8.90 -5.58
C THR A 47 -1.14 9.25 -4.38
N GLU A 48 -2.20 10.03 -4.58
CA GLU A 48 -3.20 10.30 -3.54
C GLU A 48 -4.05 9.07 -3.23
N GLN A 49 -4.39 8.26 -4.23
CA GLN A 49 -5.09 7.00 -4.01
C GLN A 49 -4.27 6.02 -3.16
N ALA A 50 -2.98 5.86 -3.45
CA ALA A 50 -2.08 5.04 -2.64
C ALA A 50 -1.98 5.56 -1.19
N ARG A 51 -2.04 6.88 -0.98
CA ARG A 51 -2.03 7.51 0.34
C ARG A 51 -3.32 7.25 1.13
N VAL A 52 -4.48 7.38 0.49
CA VAL A 52 -5.77 7.07 1.10
C VAL A 52 -5.85 5.58 1.46
N ASN A 53 -5.43 4.71 0.53
CA ASN A 53 -5.39 3.27 0.76
C ASN A 53 -4.42 2.88 1.87
N ALA A 54 -3.26 3.54 1.98
CA ALA A 54 -2.33 3.33 3.10
C ALA A 54 -2.94 3.75 4.44
N SER A 55 -3.68 4.86 4.47
CA SER A 55 -4.41 5.29 5.66
C SER A 55 -5.47 4.28 6.08
N TYR A 56 -6.15 3.66 5.10
CA TYR A 56 -7.09 2.57 5.36
C TYR A 56 -6.40 1.33 5.92
N VAL A 57 -5.27 0.91 5.35
CA VAL A 57 -4.45 -0.22 5.89
C VAL A 57 -4.06 0.04 7.35
N LEU A 58 -3.57 1.24 7.66
CA LEU A 58 -3.19 1.63 9.03
C LEU A 58 -4.39 1.64 9.98
N LYS A 59 -5.55 2.11 9.51
CA LYS A 59 -6.79 2.06 10.28
C LYS A 59 -7.15 0.60 10.61
N VAL A 60 -7.13 -0.29 9.61
CA VAL A 60 -7.42 -1.71 9.82
C VAL A 60 -6.47 -2.34 10.83
N GLY A 61 -5.18 -2.01 10.78
CA GLY A 61 -4.21 -2.44 11.79
C GLY A 61 -4.54 -1.98 13.21
N ASN A 62 -4.90 -0.70 13.38
CA ASN A 62 -5.36 -0.16 14.66
C ASN A 62 -6.64 -0.84 15.16
N ASP A 63 -7.60 -1.05 14.26
CA ASP A 63 -8.88 -1.69 14.57
C ASP A 63 -8.67 -3.14 15.02
N LEU A 64 -7.76 -3.89 14.37
CA LEU A 64 -7.36 -5.24 14.78
C LEU A 64 -6.71 -5.26 16.15
N GLN A 65 -5.80 -4.32 16.44
CA GLN A 65 -5.19 -4.20 17.77
C GLN A 65 -6.26 -3.91 18.84
N SER A 66 -7.19 -3.00 18.56
CA SER A 66 -8.29 -2.69 19.47
C SER A 66 -9.17 -3.92 19.73
N ALA A 67 -9.46 -4.69 18.69
CA ALA A 67 -10.26 -5.91 18.78
C ALA A 67 -9.57 -6.99 19.62
N VAL A 68 -8.26 -7.20 19.44
CA VAL A 68 -7.45 -8.10 20.26
C VAL A 68 -7.47 -7.66 21.73
N ASN A 69 -7.29 -6.36 22.00
CA ASN A 69 -7.33 -5.83 23.36
C ASN A 69 -8.70 -6.02 24.02
N ARG A 70 -9.79 -5.91 23.27
CA ARG A 70 -11.15 -6.21 23.77
C ARG A 70 -11.31 -7.71 24.07
N ALA A 71 -10.84 -8.57 23.19
CA ALA A 71 -10.86 -10.02 23.43
C ALA A 71 -10.06 -10.39 24.70
N ILE A 72 -8.91 -9.73 24.94
CA ILE A 72 -8.13 -9.89 26.17
C ILE A 72 -8.92 -9.41 27.40
N ALA A 73 -9.60 -8.26 27.31
CA ALA A 73 -10.44 -7.75 28.39
C ALA A 73 -11.61 -8.70 28.72
N ASP A 74 -12.13 -9.42 27.71
CA ASP A 74 -13.20 -10.41 27.86
C ASP A 74 -12.70 -11.80 28.29
N GLY A 75 -11.39 -11.95 28.56
CA GLY A 75 -10.81 -13.13 29.20
C GLY A 75 -9.84 -13.95 28.33
N LEU A 76 -9.50 -13.49 27.13
CA LEU A 76 -8.44 -14.12 26.34
C LEU A 76 -7.07 -13.93 27.01
N LEU A 77 -6.33 -15.03 27.20
CA LEU A 77 -4.95 -14.96 27.69
C LEU A 77 -4.04 -14.40 26.59
N PRO A 78 -3.26 -13.33 26.85
CA PRO A 78 -2.40 -12.70 25.85
C PRO A 78 -1.43 -13.69 25.18
N SER A 79 -0.87 -14.63 25.94
CA SER A 79 0.05 -15.67 25.46
C SER A 79 -0.60 -16.74 24.57
N SER A 80 -1.94 -16.82 24.56
CA SER A 80 -2.68 -17.77 23.72
C SER A 80 -3.25 -17.13 22.45
N ALA A 81 -3.15 -15.81 22.30
CA ALA A 81 -3.86 -15.05 21.28
C ALA A 81 -3.53 -15.51 19.84
N SER A 82 -2.26 -15.80 19.55
CA SER A 82 -1.83 -16.24 18.21
C SER A 82 -2.36 -17.63 17.82
N ALA A 83 -2.64 -18.49 18.80
CA ALA A 83 -3.17 -19.84 18.59
C ALA A 83 -4.72 -19.91 18.59
N THR A 84 -5.37 -18.93 19.23
CA THR A 84 -6.81 -18.95 19.50
C THR A 84 -7.59 -17.99 18.62
N ILE A 85 -6.99 -16.87 18.21
CA ILE A 85 -7.64 -15.89 17.35
C ILE A 85 -7.64 -16.36 15.91
N LYS A 86 -8.81 -16.33 15.28
CA LYS A 86 -9.00 -16.53 13.84
C LYS A 86 -9.51 -15.27 13.16
N PHE A 87 -9.18 -15.17 11.87
CA PHE A 87 -9.58 -14.10 10.97
C PHE A 87 -10.58 -14.56 9.89
N ASP A 88 -11.35 -15.61 10.18
CA ASP A 88 -12.25 -16.25 9.22
C ASP A 88 -13.73 -15.94 9.51
N ASN A 89 -14.64 -16.77 8.98
CA ASN A 89 -16.10 -16.65 9.11
C ASN A 89 -16.68 -17.70 10.07
N THR A 90 -15.83 -18.49 10.73
CA THR A 90 -16.30 -19.49 11.68
C THR A 90 -16.70 -18.80 12.97
N GLY A 91 -17.88 -19.11 13.51
CA GLY A 91 -18.27 -18.59 14.82
C GLY A 91 -17.22 -18.96 15.87
N SER A 92 -17.11 -18.15 16.91
CA SER A 92 -16.24 -18.44 18.05
C SER A 92 -16.71 -19.73 18.72
N SER A 93 -15.79 -20.60 19.11
CA SER A 93 -16.11 -21.89 19.71
C SER A 93 -15.10 -22.26 20.79
N GLY A 94 -15.57 -22.43 22.03
CA GLY A 94 -14.72 -22.82 23.15
C GLY A 94 -13.55 -21.85 23.34
N SER A 95 -12.33 -22.31 23.10
CA SER A 95 -11.09 -21.53 23.21
C SER A 95 -10.71 -20.75 21.95
N VAL A 96 -11.44 -20.91 20.85
CA VAL A 96 -11.18 -20.21 19.58
C VAL A 96 -12.08 -18.98 19.48
N ILE A 97 -11.46 -17.82 19.27
CA ILE A 97 -12.16 -16.54 19.13
C ILE A 97 -12.03 -16.08 17.68
N ASN A 98 -13.13 -15.75 17.05
CA ASN A 98 -13.11 -15.02 15.79
C ASN A 98 -13.35 -13.53 16.07
N LEU A 99 -12.42 -12.66 15.66
CA LEU A 99 -12.58 -11.22 15.86
C LEU A 99 -13.76 -10.63 15.07
N PHE A 100 -14.19 -11.33 14.00
CA PHE A 100 -15.32 -10.94 13.14
C PHE A 100 -16.62 -11.64 13.50
N ASP A 101 -16.69 -12.26 14.68
CA ASP A 101 -17.90 -12.89 15.16
C ASP A 101 -19.03 -11.85 15.34
N ASN A 102 -20.19 -12.11 14.73
CA ASN A 102 -21.35 -11.22 14.78
C ASN A 102 -21.99 -11.16 16.18
N ASP A 103 -21.75 -12.15 17.03
CA ASP A 103 -22.27 -12.20 18.39
C ASP A 103 -21.35 -11.46 19.36
N LEU A 104 -20.03 -11.67 19.26
CA LEU A 104 -19.03 -11.02 20.12
C LEU A 104 -18.67 -9.59 19.68
N LYS A 105 -18.82 -9.26 18.39
CA LYS A 105 -18.70 -7.91 17.83
C LYS A 105 -17.39 -7.17 18.17
N TYR A 106 -16.28 -7.89 18.30
CA TYR A 106 -14.98 -7.27 18.55
C TYR A 106 -14.56 -6.33 17.42
N LEU A 107 -14.80 -6.73 16.17
CA LEU A 107 -14.49 -5.95 14.99
C LEU A 107 -15.43 -6.28 13.82
N THR A 108 -15.87 -5.25 13.11
CA THR A 108 -16.49 -5.45 11.79
C THR A 108 -15.42 -5.82 10.77
N ARG A 109 -15.66 -6.86 9.99
CA ARG A 109 -14.69 -7.33 8.99
C ARG A 109 -14.29 -6.20 8.04
N PRO A 110 -12.98 -5.94 7.89
CA PRO A 110 -12.48 -5.02 6.88
C PRO A 110 -12.62 -5.61 5.47
N GLU A 111 -13.08 -4.80 4.53
CA GLU A 111 -13.06 -5.11 3.09
C GLU A 111 -12.13 -4.13 2.39
N PHE A 112 -11.12 -4.64 1.69
CA PHE A 112 -10.11 -3.79 1.06
C PHE A 112 -10.57 -3.37 -0.32
N PRO A 113 -10.49 -2.07 -0.67
CA PRO A 113 -10.75 -1.63 -2.03
C PRO A 113 -9.74 -2.31 -2.98
N PRO A 114 -10.13 -2.73 -4.19
CA PRO A 114 -9.24 -3.45 -5.11
C PRO A 114 -7.93 -2.72 -5.41
N THR A 115 -7.93 -1.38 -5.35
CA THR A 115 -6.76 -0.51 -5.58
C THR A 115 -5.75 -0.50 -4.44
N SER A 116 -6.12 -1.02 -3.27
CA SER A 116 -5.21 -1.18 -2.13
C SER A 116 -4.41 -2.49 -2.18
N LEU A 117 -4.89 -3.44 -2.96
CA LEU A 117 -4.30 -4.76 -3.13
C LEU A 117 -3.53 -4.84 -4.46
N GLU A 118 -2.60 -5.78 -4.55
CA GLU A 118 -2.06 -6.21 -5.84
C GLU A 118 -3.21 -6.77 -6.70
N LYS A 119 -3.16 -6.56 -8.01
CA LYS A 119 -4.29 -6.82 -8.94
C LYS A 119 -4.87 -8.23 -8.88
N THR A 120 -4.06 -9.22 -8.47
CA THR A 120 -4.44 -10.63 -8.37
C THR A 120 -4.46 -11.14 -6.93
N ALA A 121 -4.25 -10.27 -5.94
CA ALA A 121 -4.23 -10.67 -4.55
C ALA A 121 -5.66 -10.98 -4.05
N PRO A 122 -5.85 -12.07 -3.31
CA PRO A 122 -7.10 -12.33 -2.61
C PRO A 122 -7.34 -11.28 -1.52
N GLN A 123 -8.59 -11.12 -1.10
CA GLN A 123 -8.92 -10.30 0.07
C GLN A 123 -8.17 -10.84 1.31
N PRO A 124 -7.52 -9.98 2.11
CA PRO A 124 -6.82 -10.38 3.33
C PRO A 124 -7.65 -11.21 4.31
N PHE A 125 -8.95 -10.94 4.39
CA PHE A 125 -9.90 -11.51 5.34
C PHE A 125 -10.97 -12.33 4.59
N ARG A 126 -11.37 -13.50 5.09
CA ARG A 126 -12.36 -14.37 4.39
C ARG A 126 -13.75 -13.72 4.40
N GLY A 127 -14.36 -13.51 3.22
CA GLY A 127 -15.73 -12.99 3.05
C GLY A 127 -16.85 -14.04 3.21
N THR A 128 -18.11 -13.57 3.34
CA THR A 128 -19.36 -14.36 3.48
C THR A 128 -19.85 -15.01 2.17
N ASP A 129 -19.33 -14.57 1.04
CA ASP A 129 -19.70 -14.99 -0.32
C ASP A 129 -18.84 -16.15 -0.86
N GLY A 130 -17.88 -16.66 -0.06
CA GLY A 130 -17.00 -17.75 -0.50
C GLY A 130 -16.02 -17.37 -1.61
N SER A 131 -15.98 -16.10 -2.04
CA SER A 131 -14.94 -15.58 -2.95
C SER A 131 -13.56 -15.52 -2.26
N GLY A 132 -13.53 -15.65 -0.93
CA GLY A 132 -12.35 -15.73 -0.07
C GLY A 132 -11.69 -17.11 0.05
N ALA A 133 -11.53 -17.85 -1.05
CA ALA A 133 -10.48 -18.87 -1.09
C ALA A 133 -9.12 -18.15 -1.14
N GLY A 134 -8.31 -18.26 -0.08
CA GLY A 134 -6.96 -17.65 -0.06
C GLY A 134 -6.78 -16.42 0.84
N ALA A 135 -7.62 -16.19 1.86
CA ALA A 135 -7.32 -15.18 2.88
C ALA A 135 -5.91 -15.35 3.46
N THR A 136 -5.21 -14.23 3.62
CA THR A 136 -3.78 -14.20 3.94
C THR A 136 -3.49 -13.68 5.35
N ALA A 137 -4.51 -13.14 6.03
CA ALA A 137 -4.37 -12.65 7.40
C ALA A 137 -4.02 -13.80 8.36
N SER A 138 -2.93 -13.62 9.09
CA SER A 138 -2.41 -14.60 10.05
C SER A 138 -1.59 -13.91 11.12
N PHE A 139 -1.32 -14.61 12.22
CA PHE A 139 -0.22 -14.23 13.08
C PHE A 139 1.10 -14.63 12.41
N ALA A 140 2.10 -13.76 12.49
CA ALA A 140 3.48 -14.20 12.34
C ALA A 140 3.78 -15.09 13.54
N THR A 141 4.28 -16.31 13.30
CA THR A 141 4.64 -17.28 14.35
C THR A 141 5.42 -16.58 15.44
N ASP A 142 4.90 -16.51 16.68
CA ASP A 142 5.36 -15.66 17.80
C ASP A 142 6.80 -15.16 17.64
N THR A 143 6.96 -14.11 16.84
CA THR A 143 8.28 -13.56 16.57
C THR A 143 8.55 -12.60 17.71
N ALA A 144 9.45 -12.98 18.62
CA ALA A 144 10.16 -11.99 19.41
C ALA A 144 10.79 -10.99 18.43
N LEU A 145 10.83 -9.71 18.81
CA LEU A 145 11.73 -8.78 18.13
C LEU A 145 13.12 -9.41 18.11
N LEU A 146 13.69 -9.57 16.92
CA LEU A 146 14.97 -10.26 16.80
C LEU A 146 16.01 -9.44 17.56
N ASN A 147 16.84 -10.14 18.34
CA ASN A 147 17.93 -9.56 19.15
C ASN A 147 17.50 -8.64 20.30
N VAL A 148 16.27 -8.76 20.82
CA VAL A 148 15.91 -8.15 22.11
C VAL A 148 16.37 -9.06 23.26
N GLY A 149 17.17 -8.51 24.17
CA GLY A 149 18.04 -9.20 25.15
C GLY A 149 17.39 -10.06 26.25
N SER A 150 16.23 -10.68 26.02
CA SER A 150 15.69 -11.73 26.90
C SER A 150 14.67 -12.57 26.11
N ALA A 151 14.89 -13.89 26.07
CA ALA A 151 14.10 -14.86 25.30
C ALA A 151 12.63 -15.05 25.75
N THR A 152 12.15 -14.20 26.66
CA THR A 152 10.82 -14.31 27.29
C THR A 152 9.78 -13.41 26.66
N GLY A 153 10.11 -12.19 26.23
CA GLY A 153 9.13 -11.27 25.64
C GLY A 153 8.81 -11.62 24.18
N LYS A 154 7.73 -12.37 23.95
CA LYS A 154 7.18 -12.60 22.60
C LYS A 154 6.21 -11.49 22.22
N GLU A 155 6.19 -11.12 20.95
CA GLU A 155 5.16 -10.23 20.42
C GLU A 155 4.23 -11.00 19.50
N ALA A 156 2.93 -10.81 19.70
CA ALA A 156 1.95 -11.30 18.74
C ALA A 156 1.85 -10.28 17.62
N ILE A 157 2.30 -10.64 16.42
CA ILE A 157 2.27 -9.77 15.25
C ILE A 157 1.20 -10.29 14.29
N ILE A 158 0.20 -9.48 13.99
CA ILE A 158 -0.75 -9.76 12.91
C ILE A 158 -0.13 -9.29 11.60
N ARG A 159 -0.26 -10.11 10.56
CA ARG A 159 0.16 -9.79 9.21
C ARG A 159 -0.90 -10.16 8.18
N PHE A 160 -0.98 -9.41 7.11
CA PHE A 160 -1.75 -9.77 5.93
C PHE A 160 -1.03 -9.35 4.65
N SER A 161 -1.07 -10.24 3.66
CA SER A 161 -0.31 -10.10 2.42
C SER A 161 -1.21 -9.75 1.24
N GLY A 162 -0.59 -9.27 0.16
CA GLY A 162 -1.29 -8.86 -1.05
C GLY A 162 -1.54 -7.36 -1.16
N ILE A 163 -0.88 -6.56 -0.33
CA ILE A 163 -0.93 -5.09 -0.41
C ILE A 163 -0.16 -4.63 -1.65
N SER A 164 -0.64 -3.58 -2.33
CA SER A 164 0.11 -3.07 -3.48
C SER A 164 1.43 -2.43 -3.07
N LYS A 165 2.45 -2.51 -3.92
CA LYS A 165 3.77 -1.90 -3.66
C LYS A 165 3.66 -0.44 -3.18
N GLN A 166 2.90 0.37 -3.91
CA GLN A 166 2.78 1.81 -3.63
C GLN A 166 2.14 2.07 -2.26
N VAL A 167 1.13 1.29 -1.89
CA VAL A 167 0.49 1.38 -0.57
C VAL A 167 1.46 0.96 0.53
N CYS A 168 2.21 -0.12 0.32
CA CYS A 168 3.24 -0.61 1.24
C CYS A 168 4.31 0.45 1.52
N GLN A 169 4.79 1.12 0.46
CA GLN A 169 5.77 2.20 0.58
C GLN A 169 5.20 3.41 1.33
N ARG A 170 3.93 3.77 1.07
CA ARG A 170 3.24 4.86 1.79
C ARG A 170 3.03 4.55 3.27
N VAL A 171 2.71 3.30 3.62
CA VAL A 171 2.66 2.84 5.00
C VAL A 171 4.00 3.05 5.69
N ASN A 172 5.11 2.58 5.09
CA ASN A 172 6.45 2.72 5.67
C ASN A 172 6.89 4.18 5.79
N ALA A 173 6.57 5.02 4.80
CA ALA A 173 6.84 6.44 4.87
C ALA A 173 6.08 7.12 6.02
N THR A 174 4.84 6.69 6.28
CA THR A 174 3.98 7.27 7.32
C THR A 174 4.38 6.83 8.72
N VAL A 175 4.64 5.53 8.91
CA VAL A 175 4.88 4.95 10.24
C VAL A 175 6.36 5.00 10.63
N ASN A 176 7.26 4.78 9.67
CA ASN A 176 8.68 4.56 9.92
C ASN A 176 9.57 5.66 9.31
N GLY A 177 8.99 6.69 8.70
CA GLY A 177 9.73 7.81 8.11
C GLY A 177 10.58 7.45 6.88
N GLU A 178 10.30 6.32 6.23
CA GLU A 178 11.01 5.89 5.03
C GLU A 178 10.70 6.79 3.82
N LEU A 179 11.60 6.77 2.82
CA LEU A 179 11.31 7.42 1.55
C LEU A 179 10.16 6.68 0.85
N VAL A 180 9.23 7.44 0.27
CA VAL A 180 8.06 6.90 -0.48
C VAL A 180 8.49 6.02 -1.66
N THR A 181 9.72 6.18 -2.15
CA THR A 181 10.29 5.39 -3.24
C THR A 181 11.16 4.24 -2.77
N ALA A 182 11.49 4.16 -1.48
CA ALA A 182 12.32 3.08 -0.94
C ALA A 182 11.58 1.74 -1.09
N ASP A 183 12.32 0.69 -1.45
CA ASP A 183 11.73 -0.64 -1.46
C ASP A 183 11.47 -1.08 -0.01
N PRO A 184 10.30 -1.69 0.26
CA PRO A 184 10.03 -2.29 1.57
C PRO A 184 11.14 -3.28 1.95
N PRO A 185 11.57 -3.33 3.22
CA PRO A 185 12.54 -4.32 3.66
C PRO A 185 11.92 -5.72 3.75
N SER A 186 12.78 -6.74 3.88
CA SER A 186 12.33 -8.07 4.27
C SER A 186 11.68 -8.04 5.66
N PHE A 187 10.76 -8.96 5.94
CA PHE A 187 10.11 -9.01 7.27
C PHE A 187 11.14 -9.21 8.39
N ALA A 188 12.16 -10.04 8.17
CA ALA A 188 13.22 -10.27 9.14
C ALA A 188 14.02 -8.98 9.44
N ASP A 189 14.35 -8.20 8.41
CA ASP A 189 15.05 -6.93 8.61
C ASP A 189 14.18 -5.88 9.28
N ALA A 190 12.88 -5.87 8.96
CA ALA A 190 11.92 -4.93 9.52
C ALA A 190 11.81 -5.08 11.04
N ILE A 191 11.73 -6.31 11.56
CA ILE A 191 11.54 -6.58 13.00
C ILE A 191 12.84 -6.69 13.81
N ASP A 192 14.01 -6.73 13.16
CA ASP A 192 15.31 -6.83 13.84
C ASP A 192 15.70 -5.49 14.47
N ILE A 193 15.85 -5.46 15.80
CA ILE A 193 16.18 -4.23 16.54
C ILE A 193 17.57 -3.69 16.18
N THR A 194 18.48 -4.54 15.71
CA THR A 194 19.81 -4.12 15.26
C THR A 194 19.79 -3.50 13.86
N LYS A 195 18.66 -3.62 13.15
CA LYS A 195 18.44 -3.04 11.83
C LYS A 195 17.38 -1.94 11.88
N LYS A 196 16.11 -2.32 11.95
CA LYS A 196 14.96 -1.41 11.85
C LYS A 196 14.12 -1.39 13.13
N GLY A 197 13.90 -2.54 13.77
CA GLY A 197 13.15 -2.65 15.03
C GLY A 197 11.69 -2.18 14.93
N TRP A 198 11.08 -2.31 13.76
CA TRP A 198 9.71 -1.85 13.51
C TRP A 198 8.69 -2.75 14.20
N ARG A 199 7.74 -2.11 14.87
CA ARG A 199 6.56 -2.77 15.48
C ARG A 199 5.33 -2.72 14.59
N GLU A 200 5.37 -1.88 13.56
CA GLU A 200 4.34 -1.75 12.54
C GLU A 200 5.01 -1.33 11.23
N GLY A 201 4.49 -1.83 10.12
CA GLY A 201 4.94 -1.41 8.82
C GLY A 201 4.50 -2.36 7.74
N CYS A 202 5.17 -2.26 6.61
CA CYS A 202 4.99 -3.14 5.49
C CYS A 202 6.33 -3.69 5.03
N SER A 203 6.34 -4.99 4.73
CA SER A 203 7.51 -5.73 4.31
C SER A 203 7.28 -6.36 2.94
N GLY A 204 8.35 -6.65 2.22
CA GLY A 204 8.30 -7.28 0.91
C GLY A 204 9.64 -7.24 0.21
N GLY A 205 9.74 -7.92 -0.93
CA GLY A 205 11.00 -8.05 -1.67
C GLY A 205 11.79 -9.30 -1.29
N GLY A 206 12.15 -10.09 -2.30
CA GLY A 206 12.99 -11.28 -2.11
C GLY A 206 12.85 -12.34 -3.19
N THR A 207 11.66 -12.53 -3.77
CA THR A 207 11.44 -13.41 -4.93
C THR A 207 10.11 -13.08 -5.59
N ALA A 208 10.04 -13.20 -6.92
CA ALA A 208 8.81 -13.01 -7.66
C ALA A 208 7.86 -14.22 -7.48
N PRO A 209 6.54 -14.02 -7.33
CA PRO A 209 5.87 -12.71 -7.19
C PRO A 209 6.13 -12.09 -5.81
N ALA A 210 6.65 -10.86 -5.81
CA ALA A 210 6.93 -10.12 -4.58
C ALA A 210 5.59 -9.78 -3.91
N THR A 211 5.28 -10.47 -2.82
CA THR A 211 4.04 -10.24 -2.09
C THR A 211 4.31 -9.27 -0.95
N TYR A 212 3.78 -8.06 -1.03
CA TYR A 212 3.92 -7.09 0.05
C TYR A 212 2.93 -7.39 1.17
N THR A 213 3.44 -7.31 2.40
CA THR A 213 2.75 -7.77 3.60
C THR A 213 2.80 -6.68 4.65
N TYR A 214 1.63 -6.19 5.03
CA TYR A 214 1.47 -5.33 6.20
C TYR A 214 1.61 -6.17 7.46
N PHE A 215 2.23 -5.62 8.50
CA PHE A 215 2.35 -6.24 9.80
C PHE A 215 2.20 -5.21 10.92
N ARG A 216 1.68 -5.66 12.07
CA ARG A 216 1.57 -4.86 13.28
C ARG A 216 1.65 -5.75 14.52
N SER A 217 2.46 -5.34 15.48
CA SER A 217 2.50 -5.87 16.84
C SER A 217 1.22 -5.47 17.57
N VAL A 218 0.45 -6.46 18.01
CA VAL A 218 -0.82 -6.27 18.70
C VAL A 218 -0.77 -6.62 20.18
N ILE A 219 0.17 -7.47 20.58
CA ILE A 219 0.43 -7.81 21.98
C ILE A 219 1.93 -7.71 22.21
N THR A 220 2.32 -6.95 23.23
CA THR A 220 3.67 -6.92 23.77
C THR A 220 3.71 -7.83 25.00
N ASP A 221 4.71 -8.70 25.09
CA ASP A 221 4.85 -9.67 26.18
C ASP A 221 3.75 -10.75 26.21
N ALA A 222 3.61 -11.46 25.10
CA ALA A 222 2.74 -12.63 24.97
C ALA A 222 3.33 -13.89 25.66
N SER A 223 4.00 -13.73 26.81
CA SER A 223 4.69 -14.81 27.54
C SER A 223 3.83 -15.48 28.60
#